data_AF-A0A537IY83-F1
#
_entry.id   AF-A0A537IY83-F1
#
_cell.length_a   1.000
_cell.length_b   1.000
_cell.length_c   1.000
_cell.angle_alpha   90.00
_cell.angle_beta   90.00
_cell.angle_gamma   90.00
#
_symmetry.space_group_name_H-M   'P 1'
#
loop_
_entity.id
_entity.type
_entity.pdbx_description
1 polymer ?
#
loop_
_entity_poly.entity_id
_entity_poly.type
_entity_poly.pdbx_seq_one_letter_code
_entity_poly.pdbx_strand_id
1 'polypeptide(L)' 'MPAFKMVTDQPPAGDQAKATAQLTEGIRRGDHYQTLLGVTGSGKTFSVAKVVEQIGRPTLV' A
#
# COMPACT_ATOMS: atom_id res chain seq x y z
N MET A 1 -17.58 -7.24 7.13
CA MET A 1 -17.11 -7.00 5.74
C MET A 1 -16.04 -8.03 5.43
N PRO A 2 -15.99 -8.61 4.22
CA PRO A 2 -14.90 -9.51 3.85
C PRO A 2 -13.56 -8.77 3.88
N ALA A 3 -12.48 -9.47 4.20
CA ALA A 3 -11.14 -8.90 4.14
C ALA A 3 -10.80 -8.50 2.69
N PHE A 4 -10.15 -7.35 2.51
CA PHE A 4 -9.58 -6.99 1.21
C PHE A 4 -8.51 -8.02 0.84
N LYS A 5 -8.54 -8.50 -0.40
CA LYS A 5 -7.55 -9.41 -0.96
C LYS A 5 -7.13 -8.90 -2.33
N MET A 6 -5.87 -8.54 -2.48
CA MET A 6 -5.31 -8.14 -3.75
C MET A 6 -5.07 -9.38 -4.60
N VAL A 7 -5.62 -9.38 -5.82
CA VAL A 7 -5.37 -10.42 -6.82
C VAL A 7 -4.40 -9.85 -7.85
N THR A 8 -3.28 -10.53 -8.05
CA THR A 8 -2.23 -10.11 -8.98
C THR A 8 -1.32 -11.30 -9.31
N ASP A 9 -0.90 -11.38 -10.58
CA ASP A 9 0.10 -12.35 -11.05
C ASP A 9 1.54 -11.81 -10.91
N GLN A 10 1.69 -10.55 -10.48
CA GLN A 10 2.98 -9.89 -10.36
C GLN A 10 3.48 -9.93 -8.91
N PRO A 11 4.71 -10.41 -8.65
CA PRO A 11 5.31 -10.28 -7.33
C PRO A 11 5.68 -8.81 -7.05
N PRO A 12 5.82 -8.42 -5.76
CA PRO A 12 6.40 -7.13 -5.41
C PRO A 12 7.80 -6.99 -6.02
N ALA A 13 8.12 -5.82 -6.56
CA ALA A 13 9.42 -5.54 -7.18
C ALA A 13 10.06 -4.27 -6.62
N GLY A 14 11.40 -4.22 -6.64
CA GLY A 14 12.17 -3.07 -6.16
C GLY A 14 11.78 -2.65 -4.73
N ASP A 15 11.57 -1.36 -4.53
CA ASP A 15 11.25 -0.79 -3.22
C ASP A 15 9.76 -0.89 -2.81
N GLN A 16 8.91 -1.53 -3.61
CA GLN A 16 7.47 -1.60 -3.35
C GLN A 16 7.16 -2.24 -1.99
N ALA A 17 7.82 -3.35 -1.65
CA ALA A 17 7.61 -4.04 -0.38
C ALA A 17 7.96 -3.14 0.82
N LYS A 18 9.06 -2.39 0.72
CA LYS A 18 9.50 -1.43 1.75
C LYS A 18 8.52 -0.27 1.87
N ALA A 19 8.08 0.30 0.75
CA ALA A 19 7.12 1.40 0.73
C ALA A 19 5.77 0.98 1.36
N THR A 20 5.24 -0.19 0.98
CA THR A 20 4.03 -0.75 1.59
C THR A 20 4.19 -0.93 3.10
N ALA A 21 5.32 -1.48 3.56
CA ALA A 21 5.55 -1.70 4.98
C ALA A 21 5.59 -0.38 5.77
N GLN A 22 6.32 0.62 5.26
CA GLN A 22 6.42 1.93 5.89
C GLN A 22 5.07 2.65 5.99
N LEU A 23 4.30 2.66 4.90
CA LEU A 23 2.97 3.29 4.85
C LEU A 23 1.98 2.60 5.78
N THR A 24 1.96 1.26 5.77
CA THR A 24 1.07 0.47 6.63
C THR A 24 1.39 0.71 8.10
N GLU A 25 2.68 0.75 8.45
CA GLU A 25 3.10 1.02 9.82
C GLU A 25 2.74 2.44 10.26
N GLY A 26 2.94 3.45 9.40
CA GLY A 26 2.50 4.81 9.70
C GLY A 26 0.99 4.90 9.98
N ILE A 27 0.16 4.18 9.20
CA ILE A 27 -1.29 4.13 9.46
C ILE A 27 -1.58 3.49 10.83
N ARG A 28 -0.88 2.42 11.20
CA ARG A 28 -1.06 1.73 12.49
C ARG A 28 -0.61 2.57 13.68
N ARG A 29 0.46 3.36 13.52
CA ARG A 29 0.91 4.33 14.54
C ARG A 29 -0.04 5.52 14.70
N GLY A 30 -0.95 5.75 13.75
CA GLY A 30 -1.89 6.88 13.76
C GLY A 30 -1.38 8.12 13.01
N ASP A 31 -0.39 7.99 12.13
CA ASP A 31 0.09 9.11 11.32
C ASP A 31 -1.04 9.60 10.39
N HIS A 32 -1.48 10.84 10.58
CA HIS A 32 -2.57 11.43 9.80
C HIS A 32 -2.19 11.72 8.35
N TYR A 33 -0.91 12.02 8.09
CA TYR A 33 -0.42 12.43 6.78
C TYR A 33 0.83 11.63 6.44
N GLN A 34 0.83 11.05 5.23
CA GLN A 34 1.97 10.30 4.70
C GLN A 34 2.08 10.59 3.20
N THR A 35 3.29 10.46 2.65
CA THR A 35 3.57 10.71 1.23
C THR A 35 4.30 9.53 0.63
N LEU A 36 3.72 8.95 -0.44
CA LEU A 36 4.41 7.97 -1.29
C LEU A 36 5.08 8.69 -2.46
N LEU A 37 6.36 9.03 -2.32
CA LEU A 37 7.13 9.61 -3.41
C LEU A 37 7.65 8.49 -4.32
N GLY A 38 7.10 8.39 -5.52
CA GLY A 38 7.53 7.39 -6.50
C GLY A 38 7.52 7.94 -7.92
N VAL A 39 8.55 7.61 -8.70
CA VAL A 39 8.67 7.99 -10.12
C VAL A 39 7.55 7.37 -10.96
N THR A 40 7.32 7.88 -12.16
CA THR A 40 6.38 7.28 -13.13
C THR A 40 6.81 5.86 -13.47
N GLY A 41 5.86 4.92 -13.56
CA GLY A 41 6.14 3.51 -13.86
C GLY A 41 6.59 2.63 -12.69
N SER A 42 6.82 3.19 -11.49
CA SER A 42 7.27 2.42 -10.31
C SER A 42 6.22 1.50 -9.66
N GLY A 43 4.99 1.48 -10.17
CA GLY A 43 3.91 0.66 -9.61
C GLY A 43 3.33 1.21 -8.29
N LYS A 44 3.11 2.53 -8.21
CA LYS A 44 2.47 3.16 -7.02
C LYS A 44 1.10 2.55 -6.69
N THR A 45 0.27 2.25 -7.69
CA THR A 45 -1.02 1.59 -7.50
C THR A 45 -0.88 0.22 -6.83
N PHE A 46 0.13 -0.57 -7.21
CA PHE A 46 0.41 -1.87 -6.58
C PHE A 46 0.74 -1.68 -5.10
N SER A 47 1.63 -0.73 -4.79
CA SER A 47 2.06 -0.44 -3.42
C SER A 47 0.88 -0.02 -2.55
N VAL A 48 0.03 0.88 -3.04
CA VAL A 48 -1.18 1.36 -2.33
C VAL A 48 -2.23 0.26 -2.19
N ALA A 49 -2.47 -0.56 -3.21
CA ALA A 49 -3.40 -1.69 -3.11
C ALA A 49 -2.98 -2.69 -2.03
N LYS A 50 -1.67 -2.97 -1.92
CA LYS A 50 -1.13 -3.78 -0.82
C LYS A 50 -1.29 -3.12 0.54
N VAL A 51 -1.17 -1.80 0.65
CA VAL A 51 -1.47 -1.07 1.90
C VAL A 51 -2.94 -1.27 2.28
N VAL A 52 -3.87 -1.09 1.35
CA VAL A 52 -5.32 -1.27 1.59
C VAL A 52 -5.64 -2.71 2.05
N GLU A 53 -5.03 -3.72 1.41
CA GLU A 53 -5.10 -5.12 1.83
C GLU A 53 -4.62 -5.31 3.29
N GLN A 54 -3.47 -4.73 3.66
CA GLN A 54 -2.87 -4.91 4.99
C GLN A 54 -3.58 -4.16 6.13
N ILE A 55 -4.19 -3.00 5.83
CA ILE A 55 -4.92 -2.23 6.85
C ILE A 55 -6.37 -2.68 6.99
N GLY A 56 -6.96 -3.31 5.98
CA GLY A 56 -8.32 -3.84 6.05
C GLY A 56 -9.42 -2.77 6.18
N ARG A 57 -9.18 -1.54 5.69
CA ARG A 57 -10.06 -0.37 5.87
C ARG A 57 -10.67 0.09 4.55
N PRO A 58 -11.96 0.45 4.49
CA PRO A 58 -12.52 1.17 3.36
C PRO A 58 -11.69 2.41 3.05
N THR A 59 -11.30 2.59 1.80
CA THR A 59 -10.36 3.62 1.35
C THR A 59 -10.96 4.37 0.16
N LEU A 60 -10.79 5.69 0.14
CA LEU A 60 -11.13 6.57 -0.98
C LEU A 60 -9.84 7.02 -1.65
N VAL A 61 -9.80 6.94 -2.99
CA VAL A 61 -8.66 7.36 -3.83
C VAL A 61 -9.09 8.55 -4.65
#